data_AF-A0A397VE73-F1
#
_entry.id   AF-A0A397VE73-F1
#
_cell.length_a   1.000
_cell.length_b   1.000
_cell.length_c   1.000
_cell.angle_alpha   90.00
_cell.angle_beta   90.00
_cell.angle_gamma   90.00
#
_symmetry.space_group_name_H-M   'P 1'
#
loop_
_entity.id
_entity.type
_entity.pdbx_description
1 polymer ?
#
loop_
_entity_poly.entity_id
_entity_poly.type
_entity_poly.pdbx_seq_one_letter_code
_entity_poly.pdbx_strand_id
1 'polypeptide(L)'
;MGTYKWETPFSGLNDYTIAIRIFRGDREEIIPGTPQEYVDIYKNCWSPEPEKRPKLNDILSNLDRLSAETSFLYQMNKCQML
;
A
#
# COMPACT_ATOMS: atom_id res chain seq x y z
N MET A 1 14.62 -11.50 12.23
CA MET A 1 13.63 -12.06 11.28
C MET A 1 12.31 -11.40 11.59
N GLY A 2 11.84 -10.47 10.74
CA GLY A 2 10.55 -9.82 10.95
C GLY A 2 9.43 -10.82 10.65
N THR A 3 8.54 -11.06 11.59
CA THR A 3 7.34 -11.87 11.37
C THR A 3 6.31 -10.99 10.66
N TYR A 4 6.03 -11.26 9.38
CA TYR A 4 4.94 -10.61 8.67
C TYR A 4 3.61 -10.96 9.35
N LYS A 5 2.88 -9.95 9.81
CA LYS A 5 1.57 -10.12 10.43
C LYS A 5 0.51 -9.92 9.35
N TRP A 6 -0.07 -11.01 8.89
CA TRP A 6 -1.22 -10.96 7.98
C TRP A 6 -2.49 -10.73 8.79
N GLU A 7 -3.21 -9.66 8.46
CA GLU A 7 -4.51 -9.35 9.04
C GLU A 7 -5.55 -9.25 7.92
N THR A 8 -6.76 -9.70 8.22
CA THR A 8 -7.88 -9.52 7.30
C THR A 8 -8.26 -8.04 7.27
N PRO A 9 -8.55 -7.46 6.09
CA PRO A 9 -9.01 -6.08 6.01
C PRO A 9 -10.20 -5.84 6.93
N PHE A 10 -10.18 -4.72 7.66
CA PHE A 10 -11.22 -4.36 8.63
C PHE A 10 -11.56 -5.47 9.66
N SER A 11 -10.56 -6.22 10.13
CA SER A 11 -10.75 -7.35 11.04
C SER A 11 -11.66 -7.01 12.24
N GLY A 12 -12.63 -7.90 12.51
CA GLY A 12 -13.60 -7.73 13.61
C GLY A 12 -14.81 -6.85 13.29
N LEU A 13 -14.93 -6.31 12.07
CA LEU A 13 -16.10 -5.55 11.63
C LEU A 13 -16.99 -6.39 10.71
N ASN A 14 -18.30 -6.13 10.78
CA ASN A 14 -19.25 -6.69 9.81
C ASN A 14 -19.39 -5.80 8.57
N ASP A 15 -19.86 -6.37 7.46
CA ASP A 15 -19.98 -5.71 6.15
C ASP A 15 -20.79 -4.40 6.20
N TYR A 16 -21.86 -4.34 7.00
CA TYR A 16 -22.68 -3.14 7.14
C TYR A 16 -21.90 -1.98 7.79
N THR A 17 -21.12 -2.30 8.83
CA THR A 17 -20.26 -1.34 9.51
C THR A 17 -19.14 -0.86 8.59
N ILE A 18 -18.54 -1.78 7.82
CA ILE A 18 -17.51 -1.47 6.82
C ILE A 18 -18.06 -0.52 5.75
N ALA A 19 -19.25 -0.81 5.21
CA ALA A 19 -19.88 0.02 4.19
C ALA A 19 -20.13 1.46 4.67
N ILE A 20 -20.62 1.64 5.90
CA ILE A 20 -20.82 2.97 6.50
C ILE A 20 -19.50 3.73 6.66
N ARG A 21 -18.46 3.05 7.15
CA ARG A 21 -17.13 3.66 7.34
C ARG A 21 -16.53 4.11 6.00
N ILE A 22 -16.54 3.24 5.00
CA ILE A 22 -16.05 3.55 3.64
C ILE A 22 -16.83 4.73 3.04
N PHE A 23 -18.16 4.74 3.20
CA PHE A 23 -19.03 5.82 2.74
C PHE A 23 -18.69 7.17 3.40
N ARG A 24 -18.28 7.16 4.67
CA ARG A 24 -17.83 8.35 5.41
C ARG A 24 -16.41 8.80 5.06
N GLY A 25 -15.70 8.03 4.24
CA GLY A 25 -14.33 8.32 3.81
C GLY A 25 -13.25 7.60 4.62
N ASP A 26 -13.61 6.77 5.59
CA ASP A 26 -12.64 6.00 6.36
C ASP A 26 -11.89 5.02 5.44
N ARG A 27 -10.60 4.84 5.69
CA ARG A 27 -9.69 3.88 5.03
C ARG A 27 -8.84 3.19 6.08
N GLU A 28 -8.16 2.12 5.69
CA GLU A 28 -7.27 1.41 6.59
C GLU A 28 -6.07 2.27 6.99
N GLU A 29 -5.54 2.01 8.19
CA GLU A 29 -4.33 2.67 8.67
C GLU A 29 -3.11 2.19 7.90
N ILE A 30 -2.12 3.08 7.75
CA ILE A 30 -0.87 2.73 7.09
C ILE A 30 -0.12 1.73 7.98
N ILE A 31 0.30 0.61 7.38
CA ILE A 31 1.12 -0.38 8.07
C ILE A 31 2.54 0.20 8.27
N PRO A 32 3.06 0.28 9.51
CA PRO A 32 4.40 0.79 9.77
C PRO A 32 5.48 0.04 8.98
N GLY A 33 6.43 0.79 8.41
CA GLY A 33 7.50 0.24 7.58
C GLY A 33 7.15 -0.02 6.12
N THR A 34 5.90 0.28 5.71
CA THR A 34 5.52 0.25 4.29
C THR A 34 6.19 1.42 3.55
N PRO A 35 6.82 1.20 2.38
CA PRO A 35 7.36 2.28 1.54
C PRO A 35 6.27 3.30 1.19
N GLN A 36 6.57 4.59 1.30
CA GLN A 36 5.59 5.66 1.08
C GLN A 36 5.02 5.62 -0.34
N GLU A 37 5.84 5.26 -1.32
CA GLU A 37 5.42 5.12 -2.72
C GLU A 37 4.36 4.02 -2.88
N TYR A 38 4.48 2.92 -2.13
CA TYR A 38 3.44 1.87 -2.12
C TYR A 38 2.16 2.37 -1.46
N VAL A 39 2.30 3.14 -0.37
CA VAL A 39 1.18 3.82 0.30
C VAL A 39 0.42 4.71 -0.66
N ASP A 40 1.13 5.50 -1.45
CA ASP A 40 0.53 6.42 -2.40
C ASP A 40 -0.17 5.66 -3.55
N ILE A 41 0.38 4.53 -4.01
CA ILE A 41 -0.26 3.67 -5.02
C ILE A 41 -1.64 3.23 -4.54
N TYR A 42 -1.74 2.54 -3.39
CA TYR A 42 -3.04 2.02 -2.95
C TYR A 42 -3.98 3.16 -2.51
N LYS A 43 -3.44 4.29 -2.03
CA LYS A 43 -4.25 5.47 -1.73
C LYS A 43 -4.92 6.08 -2.95
N ASN A 44 -4.22 6.14 -4.07
CA ASN A 44 -4.78 6.63 -5.32
C ASN A 44 -5.82 5.65 -5.88
N CYS A 45 -5.62 4.34 -5.72
CA CYS A 45 -6.58 3.31 -6.16
C CYS A 45 -7.96 3.43 -5.52
N TRP A 46 -8.05 3.86 -4.26
CA TRP A 46 -9.33 4.01 -3.55
C TRP A 46 -9.80 5.47 -3.39
N SER A 47 -9.35 6.35 -4.29
CA SER A 47 -9.79 7.75 -4.36
C SER A 47 -11.33 7.86 -4.36
N PRO A 48 -11.91 8.80 -3.60
CA PRO A 48 -13.35 9.05 -3.60
C PRO A 48 -13.84 9.53 -4.97
N GLU A 49 -13.00 10.26 -5.70
CA GLU A 49 -13.22 10.70 -7.08
C GLU A 49 -12.76 9.59 -8.04
N PRO A 50 -13.70 8.90 -8.75
CA PRO A 50 -13.37 7.76 -9.61
C PRO A 50 -12.37 8.09 -10.72
N GLU A 51 -12.44 9.29 -11.29
CA GLU A 51 -11.58 9.79 -12.35
C GLU A 51 -10.12 9.99 -11.91
N LYS A 52 -9.88 10.12 -10.60
CA LYS A 52 -8.52 10.21 -10.02
C LYS A 52 -7.90 8.84 -9.78
N ARG A 53 -8.65 7.74 -9.94
CA ARG A 53 -8.10 6.40 -9.77
C ARG A 53 -7.15 6.08 -10.93
N PRO A 54 -5.95 5.56 -10.65
CA PRO A 54 -4.96 5.26 -11.68
C PRO A 54 -5.43 4.09 -12.55
N LYS A 55 -4.94 4.04 -13.79
CA LYS A 55 -5.16 2.88 -14.65
C LYS A 55 -4.24 1.74 -14.21
N LEU A 56 -4.64 0.52 -14.53
CA LEU A 56 -3.85 -0.68 -14.22
C LEU A 56 -2.40 -0.57 -14.73
N ASN A 57 -2.19 -0.05 -15.95
CA ASN A 57 -0.86 0.12 -16.51
C ASN A 57 0.01 1.10 -15.71
N ASP A 58 -0.58 2.16 -15.16
CA ASP A 58 0.12 3.14 -14.33
C ASP A 58 0.49 2.51 -12.97
N ILE A 59 -0.42 1.73 -12.39
CA ILE A 59 -0.19 0.98 -11.15
C ILE A 59 0.98 0.01 -11.34
N LEU A 60 0.94 -0.82 -12.40
CA LEU A 60 1.98 -1.80 -12.71
C LEU A 60 3.34 -1.12 -12.91
N SER A 61 3.38 -0.05 -13.70
CA SER A 61 4.62 0.70 -13.95
C SER A 61 5.23 1.27 -12.65
N ASN A 62 4.38 1.76 -11.74
CA ASN A 62 4.82 2.26 -10.43
C ASN A 62 5.31 1.15 -9.50
N LEU A 63 4.64 -0.01 -9.50
CA LEU A 63 5.04 -1.17 -8.73
C LEU A 63 6.37 -1.75 -9.23
N ASP A 64 6.56 -1.86 -10.55
CA ASP A 64 7.79 -2.34 -11.15
C ASP A 64 8.97 -1.43 -10.77
N ARG A 65 8.78 -0.11 -10.88
CA ARG A 65 9.79 0.88 -10.44
C ARG A 65 10.14 0.73 -8.97
N LEU A 66 9.13 0.64 -8.09
CA LEU A 66 9.35 0.49 -6.65
C LEU A 66 10.07 -0.83 -6.31
N SER A 67 9.75 -1.91 -7.02
CA SER A 67 10.41 -3.20 -6.84
C SER A 67 11.90 -3.15 -7.21
N ALA A 68 12.25 -2.40 -8.26
CA ALA A 68 13.62 -2.19 -8.66
C ALA A 68 14.38 -1.35 -7.62
N GLU A 69 13.80 -0.23 -7.19
CA GLU A 69 14.39 0.66 -6.18
C GLU A 69 14.66 -0.06 -4.84
N THR A 70 13.70 -0.83 -4.36
CA THR A 70 13.86 -1.63 -3.12
C THR A 70 14.96 -2.68 -3.26
N SER A 71 15.10 -3.30 -4.44
CA SER A 71 16.20 -4.22 -4.75
C SER A 71 17.56 -3.51 -4.73
N PHE A 72 17.69 -2.33 -5.38
CA PHE A 72 18.93 -1.55 -5.36
C PHE A 72 19.31 -1.09 -3.96
N LEU A 73 18.36 -0.57 -3.17
CA LEU A 73 18.59 -0.17 -1.78
C LEU A 73 19.05 -1.34 -0.93
N TYR A 74 18.45 -2.52 -1.10
CA TYR A 74 18.90 -3.73 -0.40
C TYR A 74 20.34 -4.09 -0.75
N GLN A 75 20.73 -4.04 -2.03
CA GLN A 75 22.11 -4.30 -2.44
C GLN A 75 23.08 -3.24 -1.90
N MET A 76 22.71 -1.95 -1.97
CA MET A 76 23.55 -0.85 -1.53
C MET A 76 23.77 -0.86 0.00
N ASN A 77 22.70 -1.09 0.76
CA ASN A 77 22.78 -1.22 2.22
C ASN A 77 23.57 -2.46 2.64
N LYS A 78 23.47 -3.58 1.89
CA LYS A 78 24.30 -4.77 2.12
C LYS A 78 25.78 -4.49 1.88
N CYS A 79 26.12 -3.71 0.84
CA CYS A 79 27.50 -3.32 0.55
C CYS A 79 28.08 -2.33 1.57
N GLN A 80 27.26 -1.51 2.24
CA GLN A 80 27.70 -0.59 3.29
C GLN A 80 27.87 -1.26 4.67
N MET A 81 27.42 -2.52 4.81
CA MET A 81 27.60 -3.33 6.03
C MET A 81 28.78 -4.30 5.94
N LEU A 82 29.65 -4.15 4.92
CA LEU A 82 30.97 -4.77 4.80
C LEU A 82 32.04 -3.71 5.00
#